data_AF-A0A8H4UYY0-F1
#
_entry.id   AF-A0A8H4UYY0-F1
#
_cell.length_a   1.000
_cell.length_b   1.000
_cell.length_c   1.000
_cell.angle_alpha   90.00
_cell.angle_beta   90.00
_cell.angle_gamma   90.00
#
_symmetry.space_group_name_H-M   'P 1'
#
loop_
_entity.id
_entity.type
_entity.pdbx_description
1 polymer ?
#
loop_
_entity_poly.entity_id
_entity_poly.type
_entity_poly.pdbx_seq_one_letter_code
_entity_poly.pdbx_strand_id
1 'polypeptide(L)'
;MSLSENQEALDQLQTEARNPVAHRIDFLDTLGLCEAFNREEERVSKAIACCLPEISSLIDDLVPRLQAGGRLIYVGAGNSGRVGFMDCSELPVTFSADPKQFLTVVAGGTNAIIHAQEGAEDSQSDGVTQLEALHLTLKDTVIGISASGRTPFVVGALKVAIERNCLTATITNTRPSTLDSLRPTYNICALTGSEFLAGSTRLKAGSAAKQILNMISTCSMIKLNKTYKGLMIDVRVKNHKLKARGRRIVRQVCDGAPMYTIDQDGIISLEATYIPETESGDHILDCHIEQCEGSINLACAVAISGLAPDVAKQSLKSVNSNFQNFLESLGYQPSDLPVAPNTTEYFLCVDGGGTKCSVSIATRSGLVGRGRAGACNFNCVKLDDMMRQITLAFTEAISQLPSVEQYNFKRMPKLTRVWVGLAGIYHISGIDLEPLTRKLEDLFSVSYQSEILKLTSDDIL
;
A
#
# COMPACT_ATOMS: atom_id res chain seq x y z
N MET A 1 14.53 -3.64 -41.13
CA MET A 1 14.94 -2.22 -41.20
C MET A 1 16.44 -2.18 -41.36
N SER A 2 16.94 -1.25 -42.16
CA SER A 2 18.38 -0.96 -42.22
C SER A 2 18.85 -0.29 -40.93
N LEU A 3 20.15 -0.30 -40.64
CA LEU A 3 20.72 0.34 -39.44
C LEU A 3 20.40 1.84 -39.35
N SER A 4 20.37 2.54 -40.50
CA SER A 4 20.05 3.98 -40.56
C SER A 4 18.59 4.28 -40.23
N GLU A 5 17.66 3.44 -40.70
CA GLU A 5 16.22 3.57 -40.38
C GLU A 5 15.95 3.34 -38.89
N ASN A 6 16.66 2.39 -38.26
CA ASN A 6 16.55 2.15 -36.82
C ASN A 6 17.06 3.33 -35.99
N GLN A 7 18.11 4.02 -36.46
CA GLN A 7 18.70 5.15 -35.77
C GLN A 7 17.80 6.39 -35.81
N GLU A 8 17.26 6.75 -36.99
CA GLU A 8 16.27 7.83 -37.11
C GLU A 8 14.99 7.56 -36.29
N ALA A 9 14.58 6.29 -36.20
CA ALA A 9 13.43 5.90 -35.40
C ALA A 9 13.71 5.92 -33.88
N LEU A 10 14.96 5.80 -33.43
CA LEU A 10 15.35 5.94 -32.01
C LEU A 10 15.30 7.39 -31.56
N ASP A 11 15.83 8.31 -32.38
CA ASP A 11 15.96 9.74 -32.04
C ASP A 11 14.61 10.45 -31.83
N GLN A 12 13.52 9.87 -32.33
CA GLN A 12 12.16 10.39 -32.16
C GLN A 12 11.46 9.92 -30.88
N LEU A 13 12.04 8.94 -30.16
CA LEU A 13 11.41 8.39 -28.96
C LEU A 13 11.65 9.25 -27.73
N GLN A 14 10.58 9.51 -26.98
CA GLN A 14 10.65 10.24 -25.70
C GLN A 14 11.52 9.50 -24.67
N THR A 15 11.60 8.17 -24.77
CA THR A 15 12.40 7.31 -23.89
C THR A 15 13.91 7.39 -24.16
N GLU A 16 14.30 7.76 -25.39
CA GLU A 16 15.71 7.89 -25.81
C GLU A 16 16.23 9.33 -25.71
N ALA A 17 15.32 10.31 -25.56
CA ALA A 17 15.66 11.71 -25.44
C ALA A 17 16.58 11.98 -24.23
N ARG A 18 17.54 12.90 -24.42
CA ARG A 18 18.39 13.38 -23.33
C ARG A 18 17.61 14.27 -22.38
N ASN A 19 17.75 14.01 -21.08
CA ASN A 19 17.15 14.84 -20.05
C ASN A 19 17.79 16.24 -20.01
N PRO A 20 17.01 17.32 -19.80
CA PRO A 20 17.56 18.65 -19.58
C PRO A 20 18.63 18.72 -18.48
N VAL A 21 18.59 17.88 -17.43
CA VAL A 21 19.62 17.87 -16.39
C VAL A 21 20.92 17.18 -16.80
N ALA A 22 20.93 16.44 -17.92
CA ALA A 22 22.05 15.57 -18.34
C ALA A 22 23.40 16.30 -18.44
N HIS A 23 23.40 17.55 -18.88
CA HIS A 23 24.63 18.36 -19.03
C HIS A 23 25.35 18.65 -17.71
N ARG A 24 24.72 18.43 -16.55
CA ARG A 24 25.30 18.68 -15.22
C ARG A 24 25.54 17.43 -14.40
N ILE A 25 25.00 16.28 -14.82
CA ILE A 25 25.01 15.05 -14.01
C ILE A 25 26.43 14.68 -13.59
N ASP A 26 27.40 14.75 -14.52
CA ASP A 26 28.79 14.38 -14.27
C ASP A 26 29.54 15.33 -13.30
N PHE A 27 28.96 16.49 -12.98
CA PHE A 27 29.53 17.48 -12.07
C PHE A 27 28.86 17.50 -10.69
N LEU A 28 27.81 16.71 -10.48
CA LEU A 28 27.14 16.61 -9.19
C LEU A 28 27.95 15.71 -8.26
N ASP A 29 27.98 16.07 -6.98
CA ASP A 29 28.41 15.13 -5.94
C ASP A 29 27.36 14.03 -5.73
N THR A 30 27.69 13.02 -4.95
CA THR A 30 26.80 11.86 -4.75
C THR A 30 25.43 12.25 -4.18
N LEU A 31 25.38 13.22 -3.27
CA LEU A 31 24.09 13.71 -2.74
C LEU A 31 23.29 14.40 -3.83
N GLY A 32 23.90 15.28 -4.62
CA GLY A 32 23.26 15.95 -5.74
C GLY A 32 22.76 14.97 -6.81
N LEU A 33 23.50 13.90 -7.09
CA LEU A 33 23.04 12.81 -7.96
C LEU A 33 21.78 12.14 -7.42
N CYS A 34 21.75 11.79 -6.14
CA CYS A 34 20.57 11.19 -5.49
C CYS A 34 19.36 12.13 -5.48
N GLU A 35 19.55 13.41 -5.17
CA GLU A 35 18.48 14.42 -5.17
C GLU A 35 17.92 14.66 -6.57
N ALA A 36 18.78 14.75 -7.58
CA ALA A 36 18.37 14.92 -8.97
C ALA A 36 17.62 13.68 -9.47
N PHE A 37 18.10 12.48 -9.13
CA PHE A 37 17.44 11.22 -9.44
C PHE A 37 16.04 11.15 -8.80
N ASN A 38 15.93 11.43 -7.50
CA ASN A 38 14.65 11.39 -6.78
C ASN A 38 13.64 12.38 -7.37
N ARG A 39 14.08 13.59 -7.74
CA ARG A 39 13.24 14.60 -8.39
C ARG A 39 12.71 14.15 -9.75
N GLU A 40 13.49 13.36 -10.50
CA GLU A 40 13.01 12.77 -11.75
C GLU A 40 11.87 11.77 -11.50
N GLU A 41 12.01 10.90 -10.50
CA GLU A 41 11.00 9.89 -10.14
C GLU A 41 9.66 10.50 -9.71
N GLU A 42 9.61 11.73 -9.19
CA GLU A 42 8.36 12.45 -8.87
C GLU A 42 7.40 12.59 -10.07
N ARG A 43 7.93 12.49 -11.30
CA ARG A 43 7.11 12.55 -12.53
C ARG A 43 6.27 11.30 -12.75
N VAL A 44 6.66 10.16 -12.18
CA VAL A 44 6.01 8.85 -12.39
C VAL A 44 4.54 8.90 -11.96
N SER A 45 4.27 9.30 -10.72
CA SER A 45 2.89 9.36 -10.19
C SER A 45 1.98 10.29 -11.01
N LYS A 46 2.52 11.41 -11.52
CA LYS A 46 1.76 12.36 -12.35
C LYS A 46 1.43 11.76 -13.71
N ALA A 47 2.36 11.05 -14.33
CA ALA A 47 2.13 10.37 -15.61
C ALA A 47 1.06 9.26 -15.48
N ILE A 48 1.09 8.50 -14.38
CA ILE A 48 0.10 7.46 -14.10
C ILE A 48 -1.27 8.06 -13.79
N ALA A 49 -1.34 9.21 -13.11
CA ALA A 49 -2.60 9.88 -12.81
C ALA A 49 -3.42 10.17 -14.09
N CYS A 50 -2.75 10.48 -15.20
CA CYS A 50 -3.39 10.68 -16.50
C CYS A 50 -3.95 9.39 -17.12
N CYS A 51 -3.56 8.21 -16.64
CA CYS A 51 -3.96 6.90 -17.16
C CYS A 51 -4.99 6.18 -16.28
N LEU A 52 -5.42 6.79 -15.17
CA LEU A 52 -6.36 6.15 -14.23
C LEU A 52 -7.69 5.74 -14.88
N PRO A 53 -8.30 6.53 -15.79
CA PRO A 53 -9.54 6.11 -16.46
C PRO A 53 -9.38 4.80 -17.22
N GLU A 54 -8.31 4.65 -18.01
CA GLU A 54 -8.00 3.46 -18.78
C GLU A 54 -7.66 2.26 -17.86
N ILE A 55 -6.87 2.49 -16.81
CA ILE A 55 -6.53 1.46 -15.82
C ILE A 55 -7.80 0.94 -15.14
N SER A 56 -8.69 1.83 -14.70
CA SER A 56 -9.93 1.45 -14.04
C SER A 56 -10.88 0.68 -14.96
N SER A 57 -11.02 1.12 -16.22
CA SER A 57 -11.84 0.44 -17.22
C SER A 57 -11.30 -0.96 -17.55
N LEU A 58 -9.98 -1.09 -17.67
CA LEU A 58 -9.33 -2.39 -17.84
C LEU A 58 -9.61 -3.32 -16.65
N ILE A 59 -9.54 -2.83 -15.41
CA ILE A 59 -9.84 -3.63 -14.22
C ILE A 59 -11.30 -4.10 -14.24
N ASP A 60 -12.23 -3.22 -14.62
CA ASP A 60 -13.66 -3.54 -14.68
C ASP A 60 -13.96 -4.65 -15.70
N ASP A 61 -13.25 -4.68 -16.83
CA ASP A 61 -13.34 -5.75 -17.83
C ASP A 61 -12.57 -7.02 -17.43
N LEU A 62 -11.47 -6.88 -16.68
CA LEU A 62 -10.62 -7.99 -16.25
C LEU A 62 -11.30 -8.84 -15.16
N VAL A 63 -11.96 -8.21 -14.19
CA VAL A 63 -12.51 -8.91 -13.01
C VAL A 63 -13.51 -10.01 -13.37
N PRO A 64 -14.54 -9.78 -14.23
CA PRO A 64 -15.47 -10.83 -14.63
C PRO A 64 -14.78 -12.00 -15.36
N ARG A 65 -13.70 -11.72 -16.10
CA ARG A 65 -12.90 -12.74 -16.79
C ARG A 65 -12.15 -13.63 -15.82
N LEU A 66 -11.51 -13.05 -14.81
CA LEU A 66 -10.87 -13.80 -13.73
C LEU A 66 -11.87 -14.65 -12.95
N GLN A 67 -13.07 -14.12 -12.67
CA GLN A 67 -14.16 -14.88 -12.03
C GLN A 67 -14.61 -16.08 -12.87
N ALA A 68 -14.62 -15.94 -14.20
CA ALA A 68 -14.95 -17.02 -15.13
C ALA A 68 -13.82 -18.04 -15.34
N GLY A 69 -12.72 -17.95 -14.58
CA GLY A 69 -11.55 -18.82 -14.66
C GLY A 69 -10.54 -18.45 -15.75
N GLY A 70 -10.64 -17.23 -16.30
CA GLY A 70 -9.66 -16.68 -17.23
C GLY A 70 -8.31 -16.38 -16.56
N ARG A 71 -7.29 -16.10 -17.39
CA ARG A 71 -5.94 -15.77 -16.95
C ARG A 71 -5.58 -14.32 -17.26
N LEU A 72 -4.80 -13.69 -16.39
CA LEU A 72 -4.08 -12.45 -16.63
C LEU A 72 -2.64 -12.80 -17.04
N ILE A 73 -2.24 -12.36 -18.24
CA ILE A 73 -0.97 -12.72 -18.86
C ILE A 73 -0.20 -11.45 -19.19
N TYR A 74 0.92 -11.24 -18.51
CA TYR A 74 1.85 -10.14 -18.83
C TYR A 74 2.87 -10.59 -19.87
N VAL A 75 3.15 -9.75 -20.85
CA VAL A 75 4.13 -10.02 -21.90
C VAL A 75 5.13 -8.88 -21.97
N GLY A 76 6.43 -9.19 -21.91
CA GLY A 76 7.46 -8.16 -21.99
C GLY A 76 8.85 -8.72 -22.25
N ALA A 77 9.79 -7.83 -22.57
CA ALA A 77 11.21 -8.14 -22.66
C ALA A 77 12.00 -7.40 -21.56
N GLY A 78 13.18 -7.90 -21.21
CA GLY A 78 14.08 -7.24 -20.27
C GLY A 78 13.40 -6.84 -18.96
N ASN A 79 13.54 -5.57 -18.56
CA ASN A 79 12.93 -5.05 -17.34
C ASN A 79 11.40 -5.16 -17.34
N SER A 80 10.74 -4.90 -18.47
CA SER A 80 9.28 -5.00 -18.61
C SER A 80 8.76 -6.39 -18.26
N GLY A 81 9.43 -7.43 -18.79
CA GLY A 81 9.10 -8.83 -18.46
C GLY A 81 9.37 -9.17 -16.99
N ARG A 82 10.48 -8.68 -16.41
CA ARG A 82 10.81 -8.92 -14.99
C ARG A 82 9.81 -8.27 -14.04
N VAL A 83 9.37 -7.05 -14.33
CA VAL A 83 8.36 -6.36 -13.52
C VAL A 83 7.01 -7.08 -13.59
N GLY A 84 6.64 -7.59 -14.77
CA GLY A 84 5.47 -8.48 -14.91
C GLY A 84 5.60 -9.74 -14.06
N PHE A 85 6.75 -10.42 -14.13
CA PHE A 85 7.00 -11.63 -13.34
C PHE A 85 6.92 -11.37 -11.83
N MET A 86 7.50 -10.26 -11.36
CA MET A 86 7.44 -9.84 -9.97
C MET A 86 6.00 -9.70 -9.48
N ASP A 87 5.14 -8.97 -10.19
CA ASP A 87 3.73 -8.80 -9.80
C ASP A 87 3.00 -10.16 -9.75
N CYS A 88 3.10 -10.99 -10.79
CA CYS A 88 2.46 -12.31 -10.82
C CYS A 88 2.93 -13.22 -9.66
N SER A 89 4.22 -13.17 -9.31
CA SER A 89 4.81 -14.01 -8.27
C SER A 89 4.30 -13.70 -6.86
N GLU A 90 3.81 -12.48 -6.63
CA GLU A 90 3.33 -12.02 -5.33
C GLU A 90 1.85 -12.37 -5.08
N LEU A 91 1.06 -12.62 -6.12
CA LEU A 91 -0.39 -12.83 -5.99
C LEU A 91 -0.77 -14.11 -5.22
N PRO A 92 -0.13 -15.28 -5.40
CA PRO A 92 -0.46 -16.48 -4.64
C PRO A 92 -0.20 -16.36 -3.14
N VAL A 93 0.81 -15.56 -2.73
CA VAL A 93 1.16 -15.38 -1.32
C VAL A 93 0.40 -14.23 -0.66
N THR A 94 -0.07 -13.26 -1.45
CA THR A 94 -0.77 -12.07 -0.98
C THR A 94 -2.29 -12.29 -0.91
N PHE A 95 -2.86 -12.94 -1.92
CA PHE A 95 -4.31 -13.08 -2.11
C PHE A 95 -4.79 -14.53 -2.21
N SER A 96 -3.89 -15.50 -1.94
CA SER A 96 -4.16 -16.93 -2.16
C SER A 96 -4.69 -17.23 -3.58
N ALA A 97 -4.28 -16.42 -4.55
CA ALA A 97 -4.69 -16.54 -5.95
C ALA A 97 -4.13 -17.83 -6.57
N ASP A 98 -4.87 -18.43 -7.50
CA ASP A 98 -4.37 -19.59 -8.25
C ASP A 98 -3.22 -19.13 -9.15
N PRO A 99 -1.98 -19.63 -8.97
CA PRO A 99 -0.85 -19.25 -9.81
C PRO A 99 -1.07 -19.55 -11.30
N LYS A 100 -2.01 -20.46 -11.66
CA LYS A 100 -2.34 -20.75 -13.06
C LYS A 100 -3.10 -19.61 -13.74
N GLN A 101 -3.71 -18.70 -12.96
CA GLN A 101 -4.42 -17.53 -13.49
C GLN A 101 -3.52 -16.33 -13.73
N PHE A 102 -2.28 -16.32 -13.23
CA PHE A 102 -1.38 -15.16 -13.30
C PHE A 102 -0.06 -15.58 -13.93
N LEU A 103 0.12 -15.25 -15.21
CA LEU A 103 1.23 -15.73 -16.01
C LEU A 103 2.09 -14.56 -16.50
N THR A 104 3.37 -14.84 -16.75
CA THR A 104 4.26 -13.90 -17.42
C THR A 104 5.00 -14.61 -18.54
N VAL A 105 5.02 -13.99 -19.70
CA VAL A 105 5.75 -14.41 -20.89
C VAL A 105 6.87 -13.41 -21.12
N VAL A 106 8.11 -13.89 -21.00
CA VAL A 106 9.31 -13.07 -21.11
C VAL A 106 10.08 -13.44 -22.38
N ALA A 107 10.50 -12.45 -23.16
CA ALA A 107 11.39 -12.67 -24.30
C ALA A 107 12.66 -13.42 -23.83
N GLY A 108 13.00 -14.54 -24.47
CA GLY A 108 14.11 -15.40 -24.03
C GLY A 108 13.77 -16.40 -22.92
N GLY A 109 12.50 -16.47 -22.49
CA GLY A 109 11.99 -17.44 -21.53
C GLY A 109 12.38 -17.14 -20.08
N THR A 110 12.15 -18.11 -19.19
CA THR A 110 12.38 -17.96 -17.73
C THR A 110 13.82 -17.64 -17.36
N ASN A 111 14.81 -18.12 -18.14
CA ASN A 111 16.23 -17.78 -17.91
C ASN A 111 16.49 -16.27 -18.09
N ALA A 112 15.70 -15.60 -18.94
CA ALA A 112 15.80 -14.16 -19.16
C ALA A 112 15.49 -13.33 -17.90
N ILE A 113 14.79 -13.91 -16.93
CA ILE A 113 14.48 -13.25 -15.65
C ILE A 113 15.77 -12.98 -14.87
N ILE A 114 16.67 -13.98 -14.81
CA ILE A 114 17.92 -13.90 -14.05
C ILE A 114 19.05 -13.30 -14.90
N HIS A 115 19.17 -13.72 -16.15
CA HIS A 115 20.26 -13.32 -17.05
C HIS A 115 19.68 -12.66 -18.30
N ALA A 116 20.10 -11.43 -18.63
CA ALA A 116 19.65 -10.80 -19.87
C ALA A 116 20.06 -11.65 -21.08
N GLN A 117 19.10 -11.88 -21.99
CA GLN A 117 19.36 -12.54 -23.27
C GLN A 117 19.32 -11.49 -24.37
N GLU A 118 20.49 -11.21 -24.93
CA GLU A 118 20.67 -10.22 -25.98
C GLU A 118 19.95 -10.66 -27.27
N GLY A 119 19.23 -9.74 -27.92
CA GLY A 119 18.48 -9.98 -29.15
C GLY A 119 17.15 -10.75 -29.01
N ALA A 120 16.81 -11.25 -27.82
CA ALA A 120 15.54 -11.95 -27.61
C ALA A 120 14.32 -11.05 -27.85
N GLU A 121 14.44 -9.76 -27.55
CA GLU A 121 13.37 -8.78 -27.70
C GLU A 121 13.03 -8.43 -29.16
N ASP A 122 13.96 -8.69 -30.08
CA ASP A 122 13.82 -8.42 -31.51
C ASP A 122 13.08 -9.53 -32.27
N SER A 123 12.79 -10.66 -31.61
CA SER A 123 12.12 -11.80 -32.24
C SER A 123 10.59 -11.71 -32.13
N GLN A 124 9.95 -11.14 -33.16
CA GLN A 124 8.48 -11.13 -33.26
C GLN A 124 7.89 -12.55 -33.32
N SER A 125 8.55 -13.48 -34.03
CA SER A 125 8.10 -14.87 -34.17
C SER A 125 8.16 -15.65 -32.86
N ASP A 126 9.11 -15.34 -31.99
CA ASP A 126 9.17 -15.94 -30.65
C ASP A 126 7.95 -15.50 -29.81
N GLY A 127 7.60 -14.21 -29.85
CA GLY A 127 6.40 -13.70 -29.17
C GLY A 127 5.11 -14.38 -29.63
N VAL A 128 4.97 -14.63 -30.94
CA VAL A 128 3.86 -15.42 -31.49
C VAL A 128 3.86 -16.84 -30.92
N THR A 129 4.99 -17.53 -31.06
CA THR A 129 5.14 -18.94 -30.66
C THR A 129 4.82 -19.16 -29.18
N GLN A 130 5.33 -18.28 -28.31
CA GLN A 130 5.10 -18.39 -26.86
C GLN A 130 3.62 -18.16 -26.49
N LEU A 131 2.91 -17.24 -27.15
CA LEU A 131 1.49 -17.00 -26.87
C LEU A 131 0.58 -18.09 -27.46
N GLU A 132 0.92 -18.65 -28.63
CA GLU A 132 0.20 -19.79 -29.20
C GLU A 132 0.27 -21.03 -28.30
N ALA A 133 1.43 -21.29 -27.69
CA ALA A 133 1.63 -22.39 -26.76
C ALA A 133 0.75 -22.31 -25.49
N LEU A 134 0.25 -21.11 -25.15
CA LEU A 134 -0.66 -20.93 -24.01
C LEU A 134 -2.11 -21.29 -24.31
N HIS A 135 -2.46 -21.60 -25.57
CA HIS A 135 -3.82 -21.92 -26.01
C HIS A 135 -4.85 -20.92 -25.48
N LEU A 136 -4.68 -19.65 -25.86
CA LEU A 136 -5.50 -18.55 -25.37
C LEU A 136 -6.99 -18.75 -25.66
N THR A 137 -7.81 -18.25 -24.75
CA THR A 137 -9.28 -18.24 -24.83
C THR A 137 -9.81 -16.81 -24.71
N LEU A 138 -11.09 -16.62 -25.05
CA LEU A 138 -11.81 -15.34 -24.89
C LEU A 138 -11.84 -14.80 -23.45
N LYS A 139 -11.58 -15.68 -22.47
CA LYS A 139 -11.52 -15.33 -21.05
C LYS A 139 -10.17 -14.76 -20.65
N ASP A 140 -9.14 -14.94 -21.47
CA ASP A 140 -7.80 -14.47 -21.13
C ASP A 140 -7.68 -12.96 -21.37
N THR A 141 -6.85 -12.33 -20.55
CA THR A 141 -6.43 -10.95 -20.67
C THR A 141 -4.93 -10.89 -20.88
N VAL A 142 -4.48 -10.22 -21.94
CA VAL A 142 -3.05 -10.09 -22.29
C VAL A 142 -2.63 -8.63 -22.22
N ILE A 143 -1.62 -8.33 -21.40
CA ILE A 143 -1.06 -6.98 -21.27
C ILE A 143 0.37 -6.97 -21.81
N GLY A 144 0.59 -6.26 -22.91
CA GLY A 144 1.91 -6.04 -23.49
C GLY A 144 2.63 -4.85 -22.86
N ILE A 145 3.83 -5.07 -22.33
CA ILE A 145 4.61 -4.05 -21.62
C ILE A 145 5.85 -3.72 -22.44
N SER A 146 5.94 -2.48 -22.93
CA SER A 146 7.07 -2.00 -23.74
C SER A 146 7.22 -0.49 -23.55
N ALA A 147 8.27 -0.06 -22.83
CA ALA A 147 8.54 1.36 -22.62
C ALA A 147 8.65 2.13 -23.94
N SER A 148 9.38 1.56 -24.92
CA SER A 148 9.53 2.11 -26.27
C SER A 148 8.30 1.92 -27.16
N GLY A 149 7.29 1.17 -26.71
CA GLY A 149 6.05 0.96 -27.44
C GLY A 149 6.21 0.23 -28.79
N ARG A 150 7.36 -0.41 -29.04
CA ARG A 150 7.66 -1.00 -30.36
C ARG A 150 8.41 -2.34 -30.31
N THR A 151 8.65 -2.89 -29.13
CA THR A 151 9.40 -4.14 -28.96
C THR A 151 8.82 -5.27 -29.81
N PRO A 152 9.55 -5.81 -30.81
CA PRO A 152 9.01 -6.80 -31.76
C PRO A 152 8.41 -8.05 -31.12
N PHE A 153 9.05 -8.59 -30.07
CA PHE A 153 8.51 -9.70 -29.30
C PHE A 153 7.10 -9.41 -28.76
N VAL A 154 6.90 -8.24 -28.16
CA VAL A 154 5.60 -7.81 -27.59
C VAL A 154 4.57 -7.57 -28.69
N VAL A 155 4.99 -7.00 -29.83
CA VAL A 155 4.13 -6.83 -31.02
C VAL A 155 3.61 -8.17 -31.52
N GLY A 156 4.47 -9.18 -31.62
CA GLY A 156 4.10 -10.53 -32.08
C GLY A 156 3.10 -11.20 -31.14
N ALA A 157 3.39 -11.17 -29.84
CA ALA A 157 2.52 -11.74 -28.82
C ALA A 157 1.14 -11.07 -28.77
N LEU A 158 1.08 -9.74 -28.86
CA LEU A 158 -0.19 -9.02 -28.78
C LEU A 158 -1.09 -9.28 -29.99
N LYS A 159 -0.51 -9.49 -31.18
CA LYS A 159 -1.26 -9.89 -32.38
C LYS A 159 -2.02 -11.20 -32.17
N VAL A 160 -1.36 -12.22 -31.59
CA VAL A 160 -2.01 -13.50 -31.27
C VAL A 160 -3.18 -13.29 -30.31
N ALA A 161 -3.00 -12.48 -29.26
CA ALA A 161 -4.06 -12.21 -28.30
C ALA A 161 -5.28 -11.52 -28.94
N ILE A 162 -5.05 -10.55 -29.84
CA ILE A 162 -6.10 -9.86 -30.59
C ILE A 162 -6.83 -10.82 -31.53
N GLU A 163 -6.10 -11.64 -32.29
CA GLU A 163 -6.68 -12.64 -33.20
C GLU A 163 -7.53 -13.68 -32.46
N ARG A 164 -7.18 -13.99 -31.20
CA ARG A 164 -7.93 -14.87 -30.30
C ARG A 164 -9.07 -14.16 -29.56
N ASN A 165 -9.29 -12.87 -29.83
CA ASN A 165 -10.31 -12.02 -29.20
C ASN A 165 -10.19 -12.00 -27.66
N CYS A 166 -8.97 -12.09 -27.13
CA CYS A 166 -8.70 -11.84 -25.72
C CYS A 166 -8.97 -10.36 -25.39
N LEU A 167 -9.16 -10.07 -24.10
CA LEU A 167 -9.04 -8.69 -23.64
C LEU A 167 -7.56 -8.28 -23.76
N THR A 168 -7.27 -7.13 -24.37
CA THR A 168 -5.89 -6.71 -24.61
C THR A 168 -5.61 -5.31 -24.10
N ALA A 169 -4.45 -5.14 -23.48
CA ALA A 169 -3.97 -3.84 -23.06
C ALA A 169 -2.49 -3.66 -23.34
N THR A 170 -2.03 -2.42 -23.40
CA THR A 170 -0.61 -2.07 -23.52
C THR A 170 -0.20 -1.13 -22.41
N ILE A 171 1.05 -1.24 -21.95
CA ILE A 171 1.69 -0.28 -21.06
C ILE A 171 2.94 0.25 -21.77
N THR A 172 2.94 1.55 -22.09
CA THR A 172 3.99 2.23 -22.83
C THR A 172 4.37 3.57 -22.18
N ASN A 173 5.54 4.12 -22.55
CA ASN A 173 6.03 5.41 -22.04
C ASN A 173 6.36 6.39 -23.16
N THR A 174 5.87 6.13 -24.37
CA THR A 174 6.09 6.94 -25.56
C THR A 174 4.83 7.04 -26.40
N ARG A 175 4.67 8.16 -27.11
CA ARG A 175 3.61 8.36 -28.09
C ARG A 175 4.16 9.11 -29.32
N PRO A 176 3.85 8.67 -30.56
CA PRO A 176 3.06 7.47 -30.90
C PRO A 176 3.80 6.16 -30.60
N SER A 177 3.05 5.07 -30.39
CA SER A 177 3.58 3.71 -30.21
C SER A 177 3.14 2.79 -31.35
N THR A 178 4.02 1.88 -31.79
CA THR A 178 3.65 0.81 -32.73
C THR A 178 2.57 -0.11 -32.16
N LEU A 179 2.57 -0.34 -30.84
CA LEU A 179 1.54 -1.14 -30.19
C LEU A 179 0.14 -0.50 -30.28
N ASP A 180 0.04 0.84 -30.28
CA ASP A 180 -1.25 1.54 -30.47
C ASP A 180 -1.89 1.18 -31.82
N SER A 181 -1.06 1.00 -32.86
CA SER A 181 -1.52 0.67 -34.21
C SER A 181 -2.15 -0.72 -34.33
N LEU A 182 -1.86 -1.62 -33.38
CA LEU A 182 -2.49 -2.94 -33.30
C LEU A 182 -3.93 -2.85 -32.79
N ARG A 183 -4.36 -1.70 -32.26
CA ARG A 183 -5.69 -1.45 -31.70
C ARG A 183 -6.06 -2.43 -30.56
N PRO A 184 -5.24 -2.55 -29.51
CA PRO A 184 -5.67 -3.28 -28.32
C PRO A 184 -6.89 -2.59 -27.70
N THR A 185 -7.61 -3.30 -26.82
CA THR A 185 -8.80 -2.75 -26.15
C THR A 185 -8.45 -1.50 -25.32
N TYR A 186 -7.30 -1.52 -24.63
CA TYR A 186 -6.83 -0.41 -23.80
C TYR A 186 -5.38 -0.04 -24.10
N ASN A 187 -5.07 1.25 -24.18
CA ASN A 187 -3.71 1.76 -24.30
C ASN A 187 -3.35 2.61 -23.08
N ILE A 188 -2.49 2.10 -22.20
CA ILE A 188 -2.04 2.79 -20.99
C ILE A 188 -0.68 3.43 -21.29
N CYS A 189 -0.70 4.70 -21.69
CA CYS A 189 0.50 5.44 -22.09
C CYS A 189 0.95 6.41 -20.99
N ALA A 190 1.79 5.93 -20.07
CA ALA A 190 2.34 6.74 -18.98
C ALA A 190 3.56 7.54 -19.44
N LEU A 191 3.32 8.74 -19.97
CA LEU A 191 4.38 9.63 -20.47
C LEU A 191 5.24 10.23 -19.35
N THR A 192 6.28 9.49 -18.93
CA THR A 192 7.24 9.88 -17.87
C THR A 192 8.32 10.88 -18.33
N GLY A 193 8.43 11.08 -19.65
CA GLY A 193 9.46 11.91 -20.30
C GLY A 193 10.83 11.23 -20.35
N SER A 194 11.85 11.99 -20.77
CA SER A 194 13.24 11.52 -20.85
C SER A 194 13.74 10.95 -19.52
N GLU A 195 14.44 9.83 -19.56
CA GLU A 195 14.99 9.17 -18.38
C GLU A 195 16.13 9.96 -17.73
N PHE A 196 16.44 9.70 -16.45
CA PHE A 196 17.58 10.33 -15.78
C PHE A 196 18.90 10.05 -16.52
N LEU A 197 19.06 8.82 -16.99
CA LEU A 197 20.06 8.42 -17.98
C LEU A 197 19.34 8.09 -19.29
N ALA A 198 19.68 8.79 -20.38
CA ALA A 198 19.03 8.61 -21.68
C ALA A 198 18.98 7.14 -22.10
N GLY A 199 17.80 6.66 -22.52
CA GLY A 199 17.57 5.26 -22.91
C GLY A 199 17.47 4.26 -21.74
N SER A 200 17.77 4.65 -20.49
CA SER A 200 17.71 3.75 -19.33
C SER A 200 16.28 3.58 -18.81
N THR A 201 15.41 2.97 -19.62
CA THR A 201 13.98 2.76 -19.32
C THR A 201 13.71 1.79 -18.17
N ARG A 202 14.75 1.18 -17.58
CA ARG A 202 14.62 0.46 -16.29
C ARG A 202 14.30 1.38 -15.11
N LEU A 203 14.42 2.71 -15.30
CA LEU A 203 14.18 3.75 -14.29
C LEU A 203 12.70 4.15 -14.29
N LYS A 204 12.33 5.38 -14.67
CA LYS A 204 10.96 5.90 -14.50
C LYS A 204 9.93 5.08 -15.26
N ALA A 205 10.22 4.64 -16.47
CA ALA A 205 9.33 3.77 -17.24
C ALA A 205 9.10 2.42 -16.51
N GLY A 206 10.15 1.83 -15.95
CA GLY A 206 10.08 0.65 -15.09
C GLY A 206 9.27 0.87 -13.80
N SER A 207 9.50 1.98 -13.10
CA SER A 207 8.72 2.42 -11.93
C SER A 207 7.24 2.57 -12.27
N ALA A 208 6.94 3.19 -13.43
CA ALA A 208 5.59 3.40 -13.90
C ALA A 208 4.88 2.07 -14.19
N ALA A 209 5.54 1.18 -14.94
CA ALA A 209 5.01 -0.15 -15.22
C ALA A 209 4.71 -0.92 -13.92
N LYS A 210 5.63 -0.92 -12.95
CA LYS A 210 5.42 -1.58 -11.65
C LYS A 210 4.17 -1.05 -10.95
N GLN A 211 4.05 0.27 -10.84
CA GLN A 211 2.92 0.88 -10.12
C GLN A 211 1.59 0.59 -10.84
N ILE A 212 1.55 0.65 -12.17
CA ILE A 212 0.36 0.31 -12.96
C ILE A 212 -0.02 -1.16 -12.77
N LEU A 213 0.94 -2.10 -12.85
CA LEU A 213 0.65 -3.52 -12.62
C LEU A 213 0.12 -3.77 -11.21
N ASN A 214 0.73 -3.16 -10.19
CA ASN A 214 0.25 -3.27 -8.82
C ASN A 214 -1.16 -2.70 -8.64
N MET A 215 -1.53 -1.63 -9.36
CA MET A 215 -2.91 -1.12 -9.38
C MET A 215 -3.85 -2.15 -10.01
N ILE A 216 -3.52 -2.65 -11.20
CA ILE A 216 -4.34 -3.64 -11.92
C ILE A 216 -4.55 -4.88 -11.06
N SER A 217 -3.48 -5.47 -10.54
CA SER A 217 -3.54 -6.71 -9.77
C SER A 217 -4.24 -6.53 -8.42
N THR A 218 -3.84 -5.52 -7.63
CA THR A 218 -4.42 -5.27 -6.30
C THR A 218 -5.89 -4.88 -6.37
N CYS A 219 -6.26 -3.94 -7.24
CA CYS A 219 -7.66 -3.52 -7.37
C CYS A 219 -8.53 -4.65 -7.91
N SER A 220 -8.03 -5.48 -8.83
CA SER A 220 -8.74 -6.68 -9.27
C SER A 220 -8.98 -7.64 -8.10
N MET A 221 -7.98 -7.89 -7.26
CA MET A 221 -8.12 -8.77 -6.09
C MET A 221 -9.10 -8.22 -5.05
N ILE A 222 -9.14 -6.90 -4.85
CA ILE A 222 -10.14 -6.24 -4.01
C ILE A 222 -11.55 -6.48 -4.59
N LYS A 223 -11.76 -6.26 -5.89
CA LYS A 223 -13.05 -6.51 -6.55
C LYS A 223 -13.43 -8.00 -6.61
N LEU A 224 -12.47 -8.90 -6.49
CA LEU A 224 -12.66 -10.34 -6.32
C LEU A 224 -12.89 -10.76 -4.86
N ASN A 225 -13.13 -9.80 -3.96
CA ASN A 225 -13.44 -10.02 -2.55
C ASN A 225 -12.32 -10.71 -1.76
N LYS A 226 -11.06 -10.55 -2.16
CA LYS A 226 -9.90 -11.12 -1.46
C LYS A 226 -9.49 -10.35 -0.20
N THR A 227 -10.10 -9.20 0.04
CA THR A 227 -9.77 -8.28 1.13
C THR A 227 -11.03 -7.82 1.87
N TYR A 228 -10.84 -7.30 3.09
CA TYR A 228 -11.90 -6.68 3.89
C TYR A 228 -11.32 -5.55 4.74
N LYS A 229 -11.90 -4.35 4.66
CA LYS A 229 -11.42 -3.13 5.37
C LYS A 229 -9.90 -2.89 5.26
N GLY A 230 -9.31 -3.17 4.09
CA GLY A 230 -7.86 -3.03 3.86
C GLY A 230 -7.00 -4.18 4.40
N LEU A 231 -7.60 -5.24 4.94
CA LEU A 231 -6.93 -6.45 5.42
C LEU A 231 -6.95 -7.53 4.34
N MET A 232 -5.82 -8.23 4.17
CA MET A 232 -5.70 -9.41 3.31
C MET A 232 -6.29 -10.63 4.02
N ILE A 233 -7.62 -10.77 3.99
CA ILE A 233 -8.32 -11.85 4.68
C ILE A 233 -8.24 -13.18 3.94
N ASP A 234 -8.10 -13.19 2.61
CA ASP A 234 -7.94 -14.43 1.83
C ASP A 234 -6.48 -14.90 1.82
N VAL A 235 -5.97 -15.21 3.00
CA VAL A 235 -4.62 -15.72 3.24
C VAL A 235 -4.71 -17.09 3.89
N ARG A 236 -3.85 -18.01 3.46
CA ARG A 236 -3.62 -19.28 4.16
C ARG A 236 -2.32 -19.25 4.97
N VAL A 237 -2.37 -19.61 6.23
CA VAL A 237 -1.20 -19.67 7.12
C VAL A 237 -0.30 -20.85 6.73
N LYS A 238 0.91 -20.54 6.26
CA LYS A 238 1.92 -21.54 5.82
C LYS A 238 3.28 -21.41 6.51
N ASN A 239 3.52 -20.34 7.26
CA ASN A 239 4.79 -20.08 7.95
C ASN A 239 4.58 -19.21 9.19
N HIS A 240 5.61 -19.10 10.04
CA HIS A 240 5.56 -18.34 11.30
C HIS A 240 5.13 -16.88 11.12
N LYS A 241 5.61 -16.20 10.06
CA LYS A 241 5.20 -14.80 9.76
C LYS A 241 3.70 -14.71 9.46
N LEU A 242 3.18 -15.63 8.65
CA LEU A 242 1.77 -15.68 8.30
C LEU A 242 0.89 -16.09 9.49
N LYS A 243 1.42 -16.88 10.43
CA LYS A 243 0.74 -17.24 11.68
C LYS A 243 0.51 -16.00 12.55
N ALA A 244 1.57 -15.24 12.82
CA ALA A 244 1.47 -13.96 13.54
C ALA A 244 0.55 -12.95 12.83
N ARG A 245 0.64 -12.85 11.50
CA ARG A 245 -0.26 -12.01 10.69
C ARG A 245 -1.71 -12.47 10.79
N GLY A 246 -1.96 -13.78 10.74
CA GLY A 246 -3.27 -14.38 10.84
C GLY A 246 -3.97 -14.02 12.14
N ARG A 247 -3.30 -14.21 13.29
CA ARG A 247 -3.80 -13.80 14.60
C ARG A 247 -4.18 -12.32 14.64
N ARG A 248 -3.30 -11.46 14.11
CA ARG A 248 -3.56 -10.02 14.03
C ARG A 248 -4.79 -9.70 13.19
N ILE A 249 -4.95 -10.34 12.03
CA ILE A 249 -6.12 -10.12 11.16
C ILE A 249 -7.40 -10.55 11.86
N VAL A 250 -7.44 -11.74 12.48
CA VAL A 250 -8.63 -12.21 13.21
C VAL A 250 -9.03 -11.21 14.30
N ARG A 251 -8.06 -10.74 15.10
CA ARG A 251 -8.30 -9.69 16.11
C ARG A 251 -8.82 -8.38 15.49
N GLN A 252 -8.22 -7.91 14.40
CA GLN A 252 -8.61 -6.67 13.73
C GLN A 252 -9.99 -6.75 13.07
N VAL A 253 -10.36 -7.92 12.54
CA VAL A 253 -11.68 -8.14 11.95
C VAL A 253 -12.77 -8.14 13.03
N CYS A 254 -12.46 -8.65 14.23
CA CYS A 254 -13.37 -8.64 15.36
C CYS A 254 -13.33 -7.33 16.17
N ASP A 255 -12.37 -6.43 15.89
CA ASP A 255 -12.24 -5.07 16.45
C ASP A 255 -12.41 -4.97 17.99
N GLY A 256 -11.83 -5.92 18.71
CA GLY A 256 -11.93 -5.98 20.17
C GLY A 256 -13.29 -6.47 20.69
N ALA A 257 -14.16 -7.01 19.85
CA ALA A 257 -15.35 -7.74 20.28
C ALA A 257 -14.98 -9.14 20.82
N PRO A 258 -15.84 -9.74 21.67
CA PRO A 258 -15.75 -11.15 21.99
C PRO A 258 -15.81 -12.02 20.73
N MET A 259 -15.05 -13.11 20.70
CA MET A 259 -14.92 -14.03 19.57
C MET A 259 -15.38 -15.43 19.95
N TYR A 260 -16.02 -16.12 19.02
CA TYR A 260 -16.17 -17.57 19.10
C TYR A 260 -14.86 -18.24 18.66
N THR A 261 -14.42 -19.27 19.38
CA THR A 261 -13.18 -19.98 19.04
C THR A 261 -13.43 -21.47 18.97
N ILE A 262 -12.59 -22.17 18.21
CA ILE A 262 -12.63 -23.62 18.12
C ILE A 262 -11.43 -24.14 18.90
N ASP A 263 -11.65 -25.10 19.79
CA ASP A 263 -10.59 -25.73 20.56
C ASP A 263 -9.86 -26.84 19.77
N GLN A 264 -8.93 -27.52 20.44
CA GLN A 264 -8.12 -28.57 19.84
C GLN A 264 -8.94 -29.81 19.44
N ASP A 265 -10.09 -30.02 20.08
CA ASP A 265 -11.01 -31.12 19.81
C ASP A 265 -12.02 -30.78 18.70
N GLY A 266 -11.94 -29.57 18.13
CA GLY A 266 -12.83 -29.12 17.06
C GLY A 266 -14.18 -28.60 17.57
N ILE A 267 -14.31 -28.36 18.87
CA ILE A 267 -15.55 -27.89 19.49
C ILE A 267 -15.56 -26.36 19.50
N ILE A 268 -16.64 -25.77 19.00
CA ILE A 268 -16.84 -24.32 19.03
C ILE A 268 -17.33 -23.87 20.41
N SER A 269 -16.81 -22.74 20.89
CA SER A 269 -17.25 -22.16 22.16
C SER A 269 -18.74 -21.82 22.13
N LEU A 270 -19.44 -22.09 23.24
CA LEU A 270 -20.88 -21.78 23.37
C LEU A 270 -21.16 -20.28 23.48
N GLU A 271 -20.18 -19.52 23.98
CA GLU A 271 -20.25 -18.09 24.14
C GLU A 271 -19.02 -17.43 23.50
N ALA A 272 -19.19 -16.21 23.03
CA ALA A 272 -18.09 -15.40 22.52
C ALA A 272 -17.30 -14.80 23.69
N THR A 273 -15.97 -14.86 23.64
CA THR A 273 -15.09 -14.40 24.73
C THR A 273 -13.99 -13.48 24.23
N TYR A 274 -13.50 -12.61 25.13
CA TYR A 274 -12.35 -11.76 24.83
C TYR A 274 -11.07 -12.58 24.79
N ILE A 275 -10.36 -12.54 23.65
CA ILE A 275 -9.08 -13.24 23.50
C ILE A 275 -7.93 -12.25 23.73
N PRO A 276 -7.16 -12.38 24.81
CA PRO A 276 -6.10 -11.42 25.14
C PRO A 276 -4.92 -11.50 24.16
N GLU A 277 -4.15 -10.41 24.05
CA GLU A 277 -2.87 -10.38 23.34
C GLU A 277 -1.73 -10.92 24.23
N THR A 278 -1.89 -12.18 24.64
CA THR A 278 -0.90 -12.93 25.43
C THR A 278 -0.52 -14.21 24.71
N GLU A 279 0.52 -14.91 25.16
CA GLU A 279 0.92 -16.21 24.59
C GLU A 279 -0.22 -17.25 24.63
N SER A 280 -1.00 -17.27 25.71
CA SER A 280 -2.17 -18.14 25.83
C SER A 280 -3.29 -17.75 24.83
N GLY A 281 -3.58 -16.46 24.67
CA GLY A 281 -4.56 -16.01 23.68
C GLY A 281 -4.10 -16.23 22.24
N ASP A 282 -2.81 -16.06 21.98
CA ASP A 282 -2.17 -16.39 20.71
C ASP A 282 -2.33 -17.89 20.39
N HIS A 283 -2.13 -18.78 21.37
CA HIS A 283 -2.33 -20.23 21.20
C HIS A 283 -3.79 -20.59 20.88
N ILE A 284 -4.76 -19.91 21.50
CA ILE A 284 -6.19 -20.09 21.19
C ILE A 284 -6.48 -19.73 19.72
N LEU A 285 -6.00 -18.57 19.26
CA LEU A 285 -6.20 -18.14 17.87
C LEU A 285 -5.48 -19.07 16.88
N ASP A 286 -4.30 -19.55 17.25
CA ASP A 286 -3.54 -20.48 16.42
C ASP A 286 -4.30 -21.80 16.22
N CYS A 287 -4.86 -22.35 17.30
CA CYS A 287 -5.70 -23.54 17.24
C CYS A 287 -6.98 -23.29 16.42
N HIS A 288 -7.65 -22.18 16.67
CA HIS A 288 -8.85 -21.79 15.93
C HIS A 288 -8.60 -21.66 14.41
N ILE A 289 -7.49 -21.04 14.01
CA ILE A 289 -7.09 -20.90 12.61
C ILE A 289 -6.75 -22.27 11.99
N GLU A 290 -6.10 -23.15 12.74
CA GLU A 290 -5.78 -24.51 12.29
C GLU A 290 -7.05 -25.34 12.01
N GLN A 291 -8.04 -25.28 12.91
CA GLN A 291 -9.36 -25.89 12.72
C GLN A 291 -10.13 -25.29 11.52
N CYS A 292 -9.75 -24.09 11.08
CA CYS A 292 -10.27 -23.45 9.87
C CYS A 292 -9.40 -23.73 8.62
N GLU A 293 -8.69 -24.86 8.58
CA GLU A 293 -7.78 -25.27 7.48
C GLU A 293 -6.67 -24.24 7.17
N GLY A 294 -6.30 -23.44 8.17
CA GLY A 294 -5.37 -22.32 8.04
C GLY A 294 -5.92 -21.13 7.25
N SER A 295 -7.22 -21.10 6.91
CA SER A 295 -7.86 -19.99 6.19
C SER A 295 -8.24 -18.86 7.15
N ILE A 296 -7.65 -17.68 6.94
CA ILE A 296 -7.96 -16.50 7.77
C ILE A 296 -9.38 -16.00 7.52
N ASN A 297 -9.85 -16.03 6.27
CA ASN A 297 -11.22 -15.66 5.93
C ASN A 297 -12.25 -16.54 6.68
N LEU A 298 -12.05 -17.86 6.68
CA LEU A 298 -12.93 -18.78 7.39
C LEU A 298 -12.84 -18.60 8.91
N ALA A 299 -11.62 -18.45 9.45
CA ALA A 299 -11.43 -18.18 10.87
C ALA A 299 -12.16 -16.90 11.31
N CYS A 300 -12.04 -15.80 10.55
CA CYS A 300 -12.78 -14.57 10.84
C CYS A 300 -14.29 -14.77 10.79
N ALA A 301 -14.79 -15.53 9.80
CA ALA A 301 -16.22 -15.81 9.68
C ALA A 301 -16.76 -16.60 10.88
N VAL A 302 -16.05 -17.65 11.31
CA VAL A 302 -16.42 -18.43 12.50
C VAL A 302 -16.33 -17.55 13.76
N ALA A 303 -15.25 -16.78 13.91
CA ALA A 303 -15.00 -15.96 15.08
C ALA A 303 -16.11 -14.93 15.35
N ILE A 304 -16.67 -14.33 14.29
CA ILE A 304 -17.77 -13.37 14.40
C ILE A 304 -19.12 -14.08 14.55
N SER A 305 -19.37 -15.11 13.74
CA SER A 305 -20.72 -15.66 13.60
C SER A 305 -21.08 -16.76 14.60
N GLY A 306 -20.09 -17.43 15.19
CA GLY A 306 -20.31 -18.63 15.99
C GLY A 306 -20.81 -19.84 15.17
N LEU A 307 -20.80 -19.74 13.84
CA LEU A 307 -21.18 -20.85 12.96
C LEU A 307 -20.07 -21.90 12.92
N ALA A 308 -20.45 -23.17 12.83
CA ALA A 308 -19.50 -24.25 12.57
C ALA A 308 -18.74 -24.00 11.24
N PRO A 309 -17.46 -24.40 11.13
CA PRO A 309 -16.63 -24.15 9.94
C PRO A 309 -17.29 -24.48 8.61
N ASP A 310 -17.94 -25.64 8.50
CA ASP A 310 -18.61 -26.05 7.26
C ASP A 310 -19.78 -25.13 6.88
N VAL A 311 -20.54 -24.68 7.87
CA VAL A 311 -21.68 -23.76 7.68
C VAL A 311 -21.18 -22.37 7.32
N ALA A 312 -20.15 -21.86 8.01
CA ALA A 312 -19.51 -20.58 7.70
C ALA A 312 -18.92 -20.60 6.28
N LYS A 313 -18.26 -21.69 5.89
CA LYS A 313 -17.68 -21.90 4.55
C LYS A 313 -18.76 -21.90 3.47
N GLN A 314 -19.89 -22.57 3.69
CA GLN A 314 -21.03 -22.55 2.76
C GLN A 314 -21.65 -21.14 2.66
N SER A 315 -21.79 -20.46 3.80
CA SER A 315 -22.33 -19.10 3.86
C SER A 315 -21.45 -18.11 3.11
N LEU A 316 -20.13 -18.15 3.30
CA LEU A 316 -19.17 -17.35 2.53
C LEU A 316 -19.27 -17.63 1.02
N LYS A 317 -19.41 -18.90 0.61
CA LYS A 317 -19.59 -19.24 -0.80
C LYS A 317 -20.87 -18.65 -1.39
N SER A 318 -21.97 -18.63 -0.63
CA SER A 318 -23.26 -18.10 -1.09
C SER A 318 -23.21 -16.60 -1.44
N VAL A 319 -22.28 -15.86 -0.84
CA VAL A 319 -22.05 -14.42 -1.09
C VAL A 319 -20.80 -14.16 -1.92
N ASN A 320 -20.35 -15.12 -2.73
CA ASN A 320 -19.15 -15.01 -3.57
C ASN A 320 -17.89 -14.61 -2.78
N SER A 321 -17.75 -15.14 -1.57
CA SER A 321 -16.67 -14.84 -0.63
C SER A 321 -16.55 -13.37 -0.24
N ASN A 322 -17.57 -12.54 -0.50
CA ASN A 322 -17.62 -11.16 -0.01
C ASN A 322 -17.90 -11.15 1.49
N PHE A 323 -16.87 -10.80 2.27
CA PHE A 323 -16.96 -10.82 3.73
C PHE A 323 -17.95 -9.78 4.27
N GLN A 324 -18.06 -8.60 3.64
CA GLN A 324 -19.04 -7.59 4.04
C GLN A 324 -20.47 -8.11 3.84
N ASN A 325 -20.76 -8.72 2.69
CA ASN A 325 -22.07 -9.30 2.41
C ASN A 325 -22.37 -10.51 3.33
N PHE A 326 -21.35 -11.25 3.75
CA PHE A 326 -21.50 -12.31 4.76
C PHE A 326 -21.92 -11.75 6.11
N LEU A 327 -21.36 -10.62 6.54
CA LEU A 327 -21.78 -9.96 7.78
C LEU A 327 -23.22 -9.42 7.66
N GLU A 328 -23.55 -8.79 6.54
CA GLU A 328 -24.90 -8.29 6.26
C GLU A 328 -25.95 -9.41 6.24
N SER A 329 -25.62 -10.60 5.72
CA SER A 329 -26.54 -11.74 5.72
C SER A 329 -26.82 -12.31 7.11
N LEU A 330 -25.93 -12.05 8.07
CA LEU A 330 -26.11 -12.35 9.49
C LEU A 330 -26.83 -11.24 10.26
N GLY A 331 -27.22 -10.15 9.59
CA GLY A 331 -27.87 -8.99 10.20
C GLY A 331 -26.92 -7.99 10.85
N TYR A 332 -25.59 -8.14 10.67
CA TYR A 332 -24.64 -7.10 11.08
C TYR A 332 -24.77 -5.89 10.14
N GLN A 333 -25.31 -4.78 10.65
CA GLN A 333 -25.28 -3.53 9.90
C GLN A 333 -23.85 -2.95 9.90
N PRO A 334 -23.45 -2.18 8.88
CA PRO A 334 -22.19 -1.44 8.88
C PRO A 334 -22.00 -0.54 10.12
N SER A 335 -23.09 -0.12 10.76
CA SER A 335 -23.14 0.65 12.01
C SER A 335 -23.12 -0.20 13.29
N ASP A 336 -23.46 -1.49 13.20
CA ASP A 336 -23.53 -2.43 14.34
C ASP A 336 -22.22 -3.20 14.53
N LEU A 337 -21.32 -3.10 13.55
CA LEU A 337 -19.92 -3.42 13.79
C LEU A 337 -19.41 -2.44 14.83
N PRO A 338 -18.84 -2.91 15.96
CA PRO A 338 -18.25 -2.03 16.93
C PRO A 338 -17.27 -1.13 16.17
N VAL A 339 -17.59 0.15 16.06
CA VAL A 339 -16.55 1.15 15.88
C VAL A 339 -15.69 0.93 17.10
N ALA A 340 -14.45 0.47 16.89
CA ALA A 340 -13.43 0.30 17.92
C ALA A 340 -13.74 1.25 19.08
N PRO A 341 -13.92 0.77 20.33
CA PRO A 341 -13.94 1.68 21.46
C PRO A 341 -12.67 2.50 21.32
N ASN A 342 -12.86 3.76 20.95
CA ASN A 342 -11.84 4.55 20.26
C ASN A 342 -10.81 4.98 21.29
N THR A 343 -9.97 4.06 21.77
CA THR A 343 -8.70 4.40 22.38
C THR A 343 -7.72 4.57 21.24
N THR A 344 -8.01 5.50 20.31
CA THR A 344 -6.98 6.02 19.43
C THR A 344 -5.87 6.50 20.36
N GLU A 345 -4.71 5.85 20.32
CA GLU A 345 -3.56 6.29 21.09
C GLU A 345 -3.03 7.58 20.45
N TYR A 346 -3.05 8.65 21.22
CA TYR A 346 -2.49 9.93 20.80
C TYR A 346 -1.12 10.15 21.47
N PHE A 347 -0.16 10.54 20.65
CA PHE A 347 1.19 10.94 21.08
C PHE A 347 1.32 12.45 20.87
N LEU A 348 1.69 13.16 21.93
CA LEU A 348 1.85 14.62 21.91
C LEU A 348 3.32 15.00 21.96
N CYS A 349 3.74 15.92 21.09
CA CYS A 349 5.06 16.54 21.15
C CYS A 349 4.91 18.07 21.16
N VAL A 350 5.58 18.73 22.11
CA VAL A 350 5.69 20.17 22.23
C VAL A 350 7.15 20.56 22.00
N ASP A 351 7.36 21.45 21.04
CA ASP A 351 8.64 22.11 20.79
C ASP A 351 8.48 23.61 21.13
N GLY A 352 9.06 24.03 22.25
CA GLY A 352 9.14 25.42 22.67
C GLY A 352 10.56 25.99 22.64
N GLY A 353 11.39 25.55 21.69
CA GLY A 353 12.80 25.91 21.61
C GLY A 353 13.14 27.36 21.21
N GLY A 354 12.18 28.20 20.79
CA GLY A 354 12.52 29.51 20.19
C GLY A 354 11.41 30.55 20.15
N THR A 355 11.40 31.35 19.07
CA THR A 355 10.42 32.45 18.83
C THR A 355 9.00 31.95 18.52
N LYS A 356 8.84 30.63 18.34
CA LYS A 356 7.58 29.96 18.05
C LYS A 356 7.48 28.66 18.83
N CYS A 357 6.32 28.44 19.44
CA CYS A 357 5.93 27.14 19.98
C CYS A 357 5.26 26.31 18.88
N SER A 358 5.63 25.04 18.74
CA SER A 358 4.94 24.09 17.88
C SER A 358 4.42 22.92 18.71
N VAL A 359 3.17 22.54 18.50
CA VAL A 359 2.56 21.35 19.09
C VAL A 359 2.14 20.41 17.98
N SER A 360 2.47 19.14 18.11
CA SER A 360 2.17 18.08 17.14
C SER A 360 1.48 16.91 17.85
N ILE A 361 0.36 16.47 17.30
CA ILE A 361 -0.38 15.29 17.75
C ILE A 361 -0.29 14.22 16.67
N ALA A 362 0.16 13.03 17.04
CA ALA A 362 0.29 11.90 16.14
C ALA A 362 -0.48 10.68 16.67
N THR A 363 -0.81 9.78 15.76
CA THR A 363 -1.27 8.41 16.01
C THR A 363 -0.21 7.44 15.48
N ARG A 364 -0.40 6.14 15.68
CA ARG A 364 0.47 5.12 15.06
C ARG A 364 0.49 5.19 13.53
N SER A 365 -0.52 5.79 12.90
CA SER A 365 -0.62 5.97 11.45
C SER A 365 -0.01 7.28 10.94
N GLY A 366 0.44 8.19 11.82
CA GLY A 366 1.09 9.44 11.42
C GLY A 366 0.56 10.68 12.15
N LEU A 367 1.02 11.85 11.69
CA LEU A 367 0.62 13.15 12.25
C LEU A 367 -0.85 13.44 11.92
N VAL A 368 -1.63 13.82 12.95
CA VAL A 368 -3.07 14.07 12.84
C VAL A 368 -3.50 15.47 13.29
N GLY A 369 -2.61 16.23 13.93
CA GLY A 369 -2.88 17.61 14.29
C GLY A 369 -1.60 18.39 14.53
N ARG A 370 -1.60 19.68 14.19
CA ARG A 370 -0.48 20.58 14.43
C ARG A 370 -0.94 21.99 14.75
N GLY A 371 -0.37 22.60 15.78
CA GLY A 371 -0.62 24.00 16.12
C GLY A 371 0.65 24.75 16.38
N ARG A 372 0.60 26.07 16.21
CA ARG A 372 1.74 26.97 16.39
C ARG A 372 1.33 28.23 17.13
N ALA A 373 2.17 28.68 18.05
CA ALA A 373 1.96 29.91 18.79
C ALA A 373 3.25 30.74 18.88
N GLY A 374 3.21 31.82 19.65
CA GLY A 374 4.32 32.75 19.86
C GLY A 374 5.49 32.15 20.64
N ALA A 375 6.35 33.01 21.16
CA ALA A 375 7.60 32.62 21.82
C ALA A 375 7.36 31.79 23.10
N CYS A 376 8.17 30.74 23.29
CA CYS A 376 8.11 29.83 24.45
C CYS A 376 9.46 29.60 25.12
N ASN A 377 10.51 30.34 24.74
CA ASN A 377 11.82 30.16 25.33
C ASN A 377 11.84 30.66 26.78
N PHE A 378 12.20 29.77 27.70
CA PHE A 378 12.13 30.00 29.15
C PHE A 378 13.07 31.11 29.63
N ASN A 379 14.12 31.43 28.85
CA ASN A 379 15.06 32.50 29.19
C ASN A 379 14.49 33.91 28.94
N CYS A 380 13.47 34.06 28.09
CA CYS A 380 12.96 35.37 27.68
C CYS A 380 11.44 35.53 27.84
N VAL A 381 10.72 34.49 28.23
CA VAL A 381 9.26 34.50 28.40
C VAL A 381 8.91 34.02 29.81
N LYS A 382 8.01 34.74 30.50
CA LYS A 382 7.52 34.32 31.82
C LYS A 382 6.74 33.01 31.73
N LEU A 383 6.76 32.21 32.79
CA LEU A 383 6.07 30.91 32.86
C LEU A 383 4.59 30.97 32.44
N ASP A 384 3.83 31.98 32.89
CA ASP A 384 2.42 32.12 32.54
C ASP A 384 2.20 32.44 31.05
N ASP A 385 3.03 33.30 30.48
CA ASP A 385 2.98 33.65 29.06
C ASP A 385 3.39 32.47 28.19
N MET A 386 4.39 31.69 28.61
CA MET A 386 4.80 30.45 27.95
C MET A 386 3.66 29.41 27.99
N MET A 387 3.06 29.16 29.16
CA MET A 387 1.93 28.24 29.28
C MET A 387 0.74 28.66 28.43
N ARG A 388 0.50 29.97 28.29
CA ARG A 388 -0.50 30.50 27.37
C ARG A 388 -0.18 30.16 25.92
N GLN A 389 1.05 30.32 25.48
CA GLN A 389 1.44 29.95 24.11
C GLN A 389 1.33 28.44 23.86
N ILE A 390 1.77 27.60 24.79
CA ILE A 390 1.60 26.13 24.71
C ILE A 390 0.12 25.77 24.61
N THR A 391 -0.73 26.39 25.42
CA THR A 391 -2.19 26.17 25.42
C THR A 391 -2.81 26.55 24.08
N LEU A 392 -2.42 27.68 23.49
CA LEU A 392 -2.91 28.13 22.17
C LEU A 392 -2.52 27.14 21.07
N ALA A 393 -1.24 26.77 20.99
CA ALA A 393 -0.77 25.80 20.01
C ALA A 393 -1.40 24.41 20.20
N PHE A 394 -1.62 23.99 21.44
CA PHE A 394 -2.29 22.72 21.74
C PHE A 394 -3.76 22.72 21.33
N THR A 395 -4.48 23.82 21.60
CA THR A 395 -5.89 23.97 21.22
C THR A 395 -6.06 23.94 19.70
N GLU A 396 -5.17 24.62 18.97
CA GLU A 396 -5.13 24.56 17.50
C GLU A 396 -4.85 23.14 17.00
N ALA A 397 -3.90 22.42 17.60
CA ALA A 397 -3.59 21.04 17.22
C ALA A 397 -4.77 20.08 17.46
N ILE A 398 -5.49 20.22 18.58
CA ILE A 398 -6.68 19.41 18.89
C ILE A 398 -7.80 19.67 17.90
N SER A 399 -7.98 20.91 17.45
CA SER A 399 -9.07 21.28 16.54
C SER A 399 -9.03 20.55 15.18
N GLN A 400 -7.88 19.99 14.82
CA GLN A 400 -7.66 19.27 13.57
C GLN A 400 -7.90 17.75 13.68
N LEU A 401 -8.22 17.24 14.88
CA LEU A 401 -8.39 15.80 15.09
C LEU A 401 -9.71 15.29 14.48
N PRO A 402 -9.68 14.17 13.75
CA PRO A 402 -10.83 13.68 12.96
C PRO A 402 -12.05 13.23 13.78
N SER A 403 -11.93 13.12 15.11
CA SER A 403 -12.97 12.59 16.00
C SER A 403 -13.69 13.65 16.86
N VAL A 404 -13.32 14.94 16.75
CA VAL A 404 -13.87 16.01 17.61
C VAL A 404 -15.23 16.53 17.12
N GLU A 405 -15.61 16.26 15.86
CA GLU A 405 -16.87 16.76 15.29
C GLU A 405 -18.09 15.83 15.47
N GLN A 406 -17.91 14.54 15.83
CA GLN A 406 -19.01 13.57 15.78
C GLN A 406 -19.78 13.36 17.10
N TYR A 407 -19.33 13.92 18.23
CA TYR A 407 -20.04 13.78 19.51
C TYR A 407 -20.10 15.13 20.22
N ASN A 408 -21.31 15.59 20.53
CA ASN A 408 -21.64 16.89 21.14
C ASN A 408 -21.10 17.12 22.58
N PHE A 409 -20.00 16.47 22.95
CA PHE A 409 -19.27 16.69 24.19
C PHE A 409 -17.77 16.71 23.89
N LYS A 410 -17.13 17.86 24.14
CA LYS A 410 -15.66 18.03 24.09
C LYS A 410 -14.99 17.13 25.13
N ARG A 411 -14.76 15.86 24.79
CA ARG A 411 -13.92 14.97 25.60
C ARG A 411 -12.50 15.06 25.06
N MET A 412 -11.57 15.40 25.94
CA MET A 412 -10.15 15.48 25.61
C MET A 412 -9.64 14.10 25.17
N PRO A 413 -8.83 14.00 24.10
CA PRO A 413 -8.24 12.73 23.70
C PRO A 413 -7.33 12.20 24.81
N LYS A 414 -7.38 10.88 25.08
CA LYS A 414 -6.45 10.24 26.02
C LYS A 414 -5.05 10.23 25.40
N LEU A 415 -4.10 10.92 26.03
CA LEU A 415 -2.71 10.97 25.60
C LEU A 415 -1.93 9.78 26.20
N THR A 416 -1.28 9.00 25.34
CA THR A 416 -0.50 7.81 25.74
C THR A 416 0.94 8.18 26.11
N ARG A 417 1.52 9.16 25.42
CA ARG A 417 2.82 9.76 25.75
C ARG A 417 2.82 11.25 25.39
N VAL A 418 3.53 12.03 26.19
CA VAL A 418 3.71 13.46 26.02
C VAL A 418 5.19 13.81 26.16
N TRP A 419 5.77 14.39 25.12
CA TRP A 419 7.12 14.94 25.12
C TRP A 419 7.07 16.46 25.03
N VAL A 420 7.79 17.13 25.91
CA VAL A 420 7.86 18.60 25.94
C VAL A 420 9.31 19.04 25.96
N GLY A 421 9.79 19.52 24.81
CA GLY A 421 11.09 20.17 24.66
C GLY A 421 10.96 21.67 24.87
N LEU A 422 11.70 22.23 25.84
CA LEU A 422 11.68 23.66 26.14
C LEU A 422 13.10 24.19 26.29
N ALA A 423 13.45 25.19 25.48
CA ALA A 423 14.74 25.86 25.57
C ALA A 423 14.84 26.70 26.84
N GLY A 424 16.03 26.70 27.45
CA GLY A 424 16.34 27.53 28.61
C GLY A 424 15.93 26.97 29.97
N ILE A 425 15.37 25.75 30.04
CA ILE A 425 14.97 25.13 31.32
C ILE A 425 16.15 24.94 32.29
N TYR A 426 17.36 24.69 31.79
CA TYR A 426 18.53 24.39 32.63
C TYR A 426 19.50 25.57 32.86
N HIS A 427 19.31 26.71 32.18
CA HIS A 427 20.24 27.85 32.30
C HIS A 427 20.06 28.69 33.58
N ILE A 428 19.15 28.30 34.48
CA ILE A 428 18.94 28.95 35.77
C ILE A 428 19.08 27.90 36.86
N SER A 429 20.25 27.86 37.49
CA SER A 429 20.49 27.02 38.67
C SER A 429 19.51 27.42 39.78
N GLY A 430 18.70 26.47 40.26
CA GLY A 430 17.80 26.66 41.39
C GLY A 430 16.33 26.94 41.07
N ILE A 431 15.85 26.74 39.83
CA ILE A 431 14.42 26.79 39.54
C ILE A 431 13.72 25.49 39.95
N ASP A 432 12.72 25.62 40.81
CA ASP A 432 11.74 24.59 41.07
C ASP A 432 10.85 24.40 39.82
N LEU A 433 10.95 23.23 39.19
CA LEU A 433 10.16 22.86 38.02
C LEU A 433 8.76 22.34 38.39
N GLU A 434 8.47 22.14 39.68
CA GLU A 434 7.17 21.65 40.15
C GLU A 434 5.98 22.50 39.66
N PRO A 435 6.03 23.85 39.65
CA PRO A 435 4.94 24.67 39.13
C PRO A 435 4.72 24.51 37.62
N LEU A 436 5.78 24.27 36.84
CA LEU A 436 5.69 24.02 35.40
C LEU A 436 5.09 22.64 35.15
N THR A 437 5.60 21.62 35.84
CA THR A 437 5.13 20.24 35.71
C THR A 437 3.64 20.13 36.04
N ARG A 438 3.18 20.70 37.16
CA ARG A 438 1.76 20.69 37.54
C ARG A 438 0.87 21.33 36.48
N LYS A 439 1.27 22.49 35.94
CA LYS A 439 0.51 23.17 34.87
C LYS A 439 0.44 22.36 33.57
N LEU A 440 1.48 21.58 33.25
CA LEU A 440 1.49 20.69 32.09
C LEU A 440 0.66 19.41 32.34
N GLU A 441 0.71 18.84 33.54
CA GLU A 441 -0.15 17.73 33.97
C GLU A 441 -1.63 18.11 33.85
N ASP A 442 -2.01 19.29 34.34
CA ASP A 442 -3.36 19.82 34.24
C ASP A 442 -3.77 20.07 32.78
N LEU A 443 -2.89 20.73 32.00
CA LEU A 443 -3.17 21.05 30.59
C LEU A 443 -3.37 19.81 29.73
N PHE A 444 -2.60 18.75 29.98
CA PHE A 444 -2.60 17.52 29.20
C PHE A 444 -3.43 16.39 29.81
N SER A 445 -3.94 16.57 31.03
CA SER A 445 -4.63 15.52 31.80
C SER A 445 -3.80 14.24 31.91
N VAL A 446 -2.51 14.37 32.20
CA VAL A 446 -1.53 13.27 32.36
C VAL A 446 -0.78 13.40 33.67
N SER A 447 -0.09 12.33 34.10
CA SER A 447 0.77 12.37 35.29
C SER A 447 2.25 12.23 34.92
N TYR A 448 3.08 13.11 35.45
CA TYR A 448 4.53 13.08 35.36
C TYR A 448 5.13 11.85 36.07
N GLN A 449 4.57 11.45 37.22
CA GLN A 449 5.01 10.27 37.97
C GLN A 449 4.78 8.95 37.23
N SER A 450 3.88 8.92 36.25
CA SER A 450 3.57 7.75 35.43
C SER A 450 4.49 7.58 34.21
N GLU A 451 5.53 8.41 34.07
CA GLU A 451 6.41 8.52 32.88
C GLU A 451 5.66 8.84 31.56
N ILE A 452 4.38 9.20 31.62
CA ILE A 452 3.60 9.60 30.44
C ILE A 452 4.10 10.95 29.92
N LEU A 453 4.42 11.89 30.82
CA LEU A 453 4.99 13.19 30.50
C LEU A 453 6.51 13.17 30.69
N LYS A 454 7.26 13.54 29.66
CA LYS A 454 8.72 13.71 29.72
C LYS A 454 9.13 15.10 29.24
N LEU A 455 9.88 15.80 30.07
CA LEU A 455 10.47 17.11 29.75
C LEU A 455 11.91 16.92 29.23
N THR A 456 12.26 17.65 28.18
CA THR A 456 13.62 17.67 27.60
C THR A 456 14.05 19.11 27.31
N SER A 457 15.35 19.34 27.18
CA SER A 457 15.93 20.64 26.87
C SER A 457 17.19 20.44 26.01
N ASP A 458 17.67 21.54 25.45
CA ASP A 458 18.78 21.67 24.51
C ASP A 458 20.13 21.08 25.00
N ASP A 459 20.28 20.82 26.30
CA ASP A 459 21.48 20.20 26.91
C ASP A 459 21.45 18.65 26.93
N ILE A 460 20.40 18.02 26.39
CA ILE A 460 20.28 16.56 26.30
C ILE A 460 19.97 16.16 24.85
N LEU A 461 21.00 16.09 24.02
CA LEU A 461 21.02 15.31 22.78
C LEU A 461 22.17 14.31 22.81
#